data_AF-A0AAU9KLW0-F1
#
_entry.id   AF-A0AAU9KLW0-F1
#
_cell.length_a   1.000
_cell.length_b   1.000
_cell.length_c   1.000
_cell.angle_alpha   90.00
_cell.angle_beta   90.00
_cell.angle_gamma   90.00
#
_symmetry.space_group_name_H-M   'P 1'
#
loop_
_entity.id
_entity.type
_entity.pdbx_description
1 polymer ?
#
loop_
_entity_poly.entity_id
_entity_poly.type
_entity_poly.pdbx_seq_one_letter_code
_entity_poly.pdbx_strand_id
1 'polypeptide(L)' 'MPIAFQILVPTTLKRIGGLTPEERKLKIRKFQEKKKRRHWGKRVSYNCRKQVADKRLRVKGRFIANTQAMPMNSSD' A
#
# COMPACT_ATOMS: atom_id res chain seq x y z
N MET A 1 -15.46 -23.78 49.92
CA MET A 1 -15.94 -22.42 50.22
C MET A 1 -15.52 -21.50 49.07
N PRO A 2 -16.46 -21.11 48.20
CA PRO A 2 -16.18 -20.48 46.93
C PRO A 2 -16.50 -18.99 46.96
N ILE A 3 -15.60 -18.14 46.46
CA ILE A 3 -16.01 -16.93 45.75
C ILE A 3 -15.07 -16.82 44.56
N ALA A 4 -15.41 -17.53 43.48
CA ALA A 4 -14.97 -17.16 42.16
C ALA A 4 -15.48 -15.73 41.93
N PHE A 5 -14.58 -14.75 42.04
CA PHE A 5 -14.85 -13.38 41.60
C PHE A 5 -14.87 -13.39 40.08
N GLN A 6 -15.89 -14.05 39.53
CA GLN A 6 -16.28 -13.88 38.16
C GLN A 6 -16.75 -12.44 38.07
N ILE A 7 -15.89 -11.59 37.49
CA ILE A 7 -16.27 -10.26 37.03
C ILE A 7 -17.31 -10.50 35.94
N LEU A 8 -18.58 -10.64 36.34
CA LEU A 8 -19.73 -10.65 35.46
C LEU A 8 -19.99 -9.20 35.06
N VAL A 9 -19.06 -8.62 34.31
CA VAL A 9 -19.39 -7.45 33.49
C VAL A 9 -19.97 -8.02 32.21
N PRO A 10 -21.28 -7.86 31.93
CA PRO A 10 -21.76 -8.19 30.60
C PRO A 10 -21.05 -7.25 29.62
N THR A 11 -20.10 -7.77 28.85
CA THR A 11 -19.40 -7.04 27.77
C THR A 11 -20.34 -6.72 26.59
N THR A 12 -21.64 -6.90 26.76
CA THR A 12 -22.60 -7.04 25.67
C THR A 12 -23.14 -5.72 25.13
N LEU A 13 -22.87 -4.56 25.76
CA LEU A 13 -23.39 -3.26 25.28
C LEU A 13 -22.37 -2.13 25.19
N LYS A 14 -21.07 -2.39 25.43
CA LYS A 14 -20.05 -1.33 25.28
C LYS A 14 -19.66 -1.19 23.82
N ARG A 15 -20.46 -0.42 23.07
CA ARG A 15 -20.09 0.03 21.72
C ARG A 15 -18.79 0.81 21.80
N ILE A 16 -17.85 0.49 20.92
CA ILE A 16 -16.56 1.17 20.86
C ILE A 16 -16.68 2.23 19.76
N GLY A 17 -17.06 3.44 20.17
CA GLY A 17 -17.57 4.46 19.24
C GLY A 17 -18.89 4.00 18.62
N GLY A 18 -19.03 4.16 17.30
CA GLY A 18 -20.22 3.75 16.55
C GLY A 18 -20.31 2.25 16.21
N LEU A 19 -19.38 1.42 16.69
CA LEU A 19 -19.30 0.00 16.32
C LEU A 19 -19.62 -0.93 17.48
N THR A 20 -20.24 -2.07 17.15
CA THR A 20 -20.34 -3.20 18.08
C THR A 20 -18.97 -3.87 18.28
N PRO A 21 -18.77 -4.60 19.40
CA PRO A 21 -17.52 -5.32 19.65
C PRO A 21 -17.16 -6.30 18.52
N GLU A 22 -18.14 -7.00 17.95
CA GLU A 22 -17.93 -7.97 16.87
C GLU A 22 -17.51 -7.30 15.55
N GLU A 23 -18.16 -6.19 15.17
CA GLU A 23 -17.76 -5.41 14.00
C GLU A 23 -16.34 -4.86 14.12
N ARG A 24 -15.96 -4.42 15.33
CA ARG A 24 -14.59 -3.95 15.59
C ARG A 24 -13.59 -5.09 15.43
N LYS A 25 -13.86 -6.27 16.01
CA LYS A 25 -13.01 -7.46 15.85
C LYS A 25 -12.83 -7.81 14.37
N LEU A 26 -13.89 -7.79 13.58
CA LEU A 26 -13.84 -8.07 12.14
C LEU A 26 -12.96 -7.05 11.38
N LYS A 27 -13.11 -5.75 11.67
CA LYS A 27 -12.29 -4.70 11.04
C LYS A 27 -10.82 -4.84 11.42
N ILE A 28 -10.52 -5.11 12.69
CA ILE A 28 -9.15 -5.35 13.16
C ILE A 28 -8.54 -6.56 12.45
N ARG A 29 -9.29 -7.66 12.34
CA ARG A 29 -8.85 -8.87 11.63
C ARG A 29 -8.51 -8.57 10.17
N LYS A 30 -9.41 -7.91 9.44
CA LYS A 30 -9.18 -7.48 8.04
C LYS A 30 -7.95 -6.57 7.92
N PHE A 31 -7.74 -5.65 8.86
CA PHE A 31 -6.56 -4.79 8.89
C PHE A 31 -5.27 -5.58 9.10
N GLN A 32 -5.25 -6.50 10.06
CA GLN A 32 -4.10 -7.35 10.35
C GLN A 32 -3.75 -8.25 9.15
N GLU A 33 -4.75 -8.90 8.53
CA GLU A 33 -4.58 -9.69 7.30
C GLU A 33 -4.01 -8.83 6.16
N LYS A 34 -4.56 -7.62 5.95
CA LYS A 34 -4.07 -6.68 4.94
C LYS A 34 -2.64 -6.19 5.24
N LYS A 35 -2.29 -6.03 6.52
CA LYS A 35 -0.94 -5.63 6.96
C LYS A 35 0.07 -6.74 6.67
N LYS A 36 -0.26 -8.00 6.97
CA LYS A 36 0.59 -9.18 6.70
C LYS A 36 0.90 -9.33 5.21
N ARG A 37 -0.08 -9.08 4.33
CA ARG A 37 0.08 -9.19 2.87
C ARG A 37 0.61 -7.92 2.18
N ARG A 38 1.01 -6.88 2.94
CA ARG A 38 1.50 -5.63 2.33
C ARG A 38 2.85 -5.89 1.67
N HIS A 39 2.98 -5.47 0.41
CA HIS A 39 4.25 -5.47 -0.30
C HIS A 39 4.97 -4.15 -0.06
N TRP A 40 6.14 -4.21 0.58
CA TRP A 40 7.00 -3.05 0.85
C TRP A 40 8.09 -2.85 -0.20
N GLY A 41 8.38 -3.87 -1.00
CA GLY A 41 9.33 -3.79 -2.10
C GLY A 41 8.76 -3.06 -3.32
N LYS A 42 9.66 -2.67 -4.23
CA LYS A 42 9.27 -2.11 -5.53
C LYS A 42 8.57 -3.19 -6.35
N ARG A 43 7.33 -2.93 -6.79
CA ARG A 43 6.58 -3.80 -7.71
C ARG A 43 6.19 -3.02 -8.96
N VAL A 44 6.41 -3.62 -10.12
CA VAL A 44 5.98 -3.08 -11.41
C VAL A 44 4.62 -3.69 -11.74
N SER A 45 3.54 -2.90 -11.66
CA SER A 45 2.20 -3.39 -12.00
C SER A 45 1.90 -3.32 -13.50
N TYR A 46 2.54 -2.40 -14.23
CA TYR A 46 2.28 -2.15 -15.65
C TYR A 46 3.55 -2.31 -16.48
N ASN A 47 3.74 -3.49 -17.04
CA ASN A 47 4.92 -3.82 -17.83
C ASN A 47 5.04 -2.93 -19.08
N CYS A 48 3.92 -2.62 -19.74
CA CYS A 48 3.89 -1.73 -20.90
C CYS A 48 4.47 -0.33 -20.58
N ARG A 49 4.08 0.26 -19.44
CA ARG A 49 4.59 1.58 -19.02
C ARG A 49 6.08 1.53 -18.68
N LYS A 50 6.55 0.44 -18.06
CA LYS A 50 7.98 0.24 -17.80
C LYS A 50 8.77 0.14 -19.10
N GLN A 51 8.32 -0.67 -20.06
CA GLN A 51 8.98 -0.79 -21.36
C GLN A 51 9.09 0.54 -22.10
N VAL A 52 8.04 1.39 -22.06
CA VAL A 52 8.09 2.73 -22.66
C VAL A 52 9.09 3.63 -21.93
N ALA A 53 9.11 3.59 -20.60
CA ALA A 53 10.04 4.38 -19.78
C ALA A 53 11.51 3.96 -19.91
N ASP A 54 11.74 2.68 -20.23
CA ASP A 54 13.07 2.10 -20.46
C ASP A 54 13.60 2.49 -21.85
N LYS A 55 12.73 2.63 -22.86
CA LYS A 55 13.11 3.01 -24.24
C LYS A 55 13.32 4.50 -24.46
N ARG A 56 12.71 5.39 -23.66
CA ARG A 56 12.86 6.86 -23.85
C ARG A 56 14.27 7.34 -23.51
N LEU A 57 14.79 8.26 -24.33
CA LEU A 57 16.06 8.94 -24.10
C LEU A 57 16.03 9.74 -22.78
N ARG A 58 17.12 9.64 -22.02
CA ARG A 58 17.33 10.40 -20.79
C ARG A 58 18.68 11.10 -20.80
N VAL A 59 18.73 12.33 -20.31
CA VAL A 59 19.98 13.03 -19.97
C VAL A 59 19.90 13.46 -18.51
N LYS A 60 20.95 13.15 -17.73
CA LYS A 60 20.99 13.38 -16.27
C LYS A 60 19.76 12.84 -15.51
N GLY A 61 19.21 11.70 -15.97
CA GLY A 61 18.06 11.03 -15.35
C GLY A 61 16.68 11.58 -15.74
N ARG A 62 16.60 12.66 -16.53
CA ARG A 62 15.35 13.30 -16.99
C ARG A 62 15.02 12.86 -18.40
N PHE A 63 13.73 12.65 -18.69
CA PHE A 63 13.29 12.44 -20.07
C PHE A 63 13.40 13.73 -20.87
N ILE A 64 13.88 13.62 -22.10
CA ILE A 64 14.00 14.75 -23.03
C ILE A 64 12.80 14.74 -24.00
N ALA A 65 12.47 15.90 -24.54
CA ALA A 65 11.53 16.04 -25.64
C ALA A 65 12.16 15.56 -26.96
N ASN A 66 11.37 14.94 -27.84
CA ASN A 66 11.90 14.38 -29.09
C ASN A 66 12.59 15.43 -29.98
N THR A 67 12.21 16.71 -29.88
CA THR A 67 12.81 17.83 -30.60
C THR A 67 14.27 18.11 -30.20
N GLN A 68 14.66 17.80 -28.96
CA GLN A 68 16.03 17.98 -28.44
C GLN A 68 16.84 16.66 -28.46
N ALA A 69 16.21 15.55 -28.85
CA ALA A 69 16.84 14.24 -28.90
C ALA A 69 17.65 14.02 -30.19
N MET A 70 17.59 14.95 -31.14
CA MET A 70 18.46 14.96 -32.31
C MET A 70 19.85 15.41 -31.85
N PRO A 71 20.89 14.55 -31.87
CA PRO A 71 22.24 15.06 -31.80
C PRO A 71 22.45 15.95 -33.03
N MET A 72 22.95 17.16 -32.83
CA MET A 72 23.73 17.82 -33.88
C MET A 72 24.80 16.81 -34.26
N ASN A 73 24.69 16.22 -35.46
CA ASN A 73 25.68 15.29 -35.98
C ASN A 73 27.04 15.97 -35.86
N SER A 74 27.91 15.43 -34.99
CA SER A 74 29.31 15.79 -34.93
C SER A 74 29.88 15.55 -36.32
N SER A 75 30.13 16.66 -37.01
CA SER A 75 30.86 16.67 -38.28
C SER A 75 32.33 16.49 -37.92
N ASP A 76 32.84 15.27 -38.12
CA ASP A 76 34.26 14.97 -38.32
C ASP A 76 34.33 13.84 -39.35
#